data_AF-A0A537KED8-F1
#
_entry.id   AF-A0A537KED8-F1
#
_cell.length_a   1.000
_cell.length_b   1.000
_cell.length_c   1.000
_cell.angle_alpha   90.00
_cell.angle_beta   90.00
_cell.angle_gamma   90.00
#
_symmetry.space_group_name_H-M   'P 1'
#
loop_
_entity.id
_entity.type
_entity.pdbx_description
1 polymer ?
#
loop_
_entity_poly.entity_id
_entity_poly.type
_entity_poly.pdbx_seq_one_letter_code
_entity_poly.pdbx_strand_id
1 'polypeptide(L)'
;FGSIGFAMNNGLLALISRRAGENKTEEIGKIFNQGIFNALLVAAIAITLSYTITPTLLRAILHEPEKAEMAISFLKIRIWGLPFLYIYQMRNALLVGTNQSKYMVMGTIAEAVANVVFDYTLIFGKWGLPELGFNGAAYASIIAEFVGMFVIYIVIHQKGIAQRFALFKNLRWDKQNASLITAMSAPLVFQHAISIMSWEFFFILIERNQSSDTPQAISNVMRNVFGMFGCMSWAFASTSNSMVSNIIGQGKKDQVIFVINKIVKLSTSIAIVLCILLNLFPQVFLSIYGQGDEFIQAGIPVIRVVSLAMILMSFSVVWLHAITGTGNTKVTFTIEAVTITLYCIYIYVVFEKLKLSLTIGWMSEWLYWVCMFIPAFFYLRGNHWKKKVI
;
A
#
# COMPACT_ATOMS: atom_id res chain seq x y z
N PHE A 1 -2.38 8.70 -6.87
CA PHE A 1 -0.97 8.60 -7.34
C PHE A 1 -0.05 7.85 -6.38
N GLY A 2 -0.07 8.12 -5.05
CA GLY A 2 0.79 7.40 -4.09
C GLY A 2 0.76 5.86 -4.19
N SER A 3 -0.44 5.27 -4.37
CA SER A 3 -0.61 3.82 -4.55
C SER A 3 0.09 3.25 -5.80
N ILE A 4 0.28 4.07 -6.84
CA ILE A 4 1.04 3.68 -8.05
C ILE A 4 2.50 3.50 -7.68
N GLY A 5 3.07 4.44 -6.91
CA GLY A 5 4.43 4.32 -6.37
C GLY A 5 4.61 3.06 -5.53
N PHE A 6 3.60 2.70 -4.73
CA PHE A 6 3.64 1.51 -3.88
C PHE A 6 3.61 0.21 -4.71
N ALA A 7 2.79 0.18 -5.76
CA ALA A 7 2.76 -0.92 -6.71
C ALA A 7 4.10 -1.08 -7.45
N MET A 8 4.69 0.03 -7.90
CA MET A 8 6.01 0.05 -8.53
C MET A 8 7.11 -0.41 -7.58
N ASN A 9 7.04 -0.01 -6.30
CA ASN A 9 7.94 -0.48 -5.27
C ASN A 9 7.87 -2.01 -5.14
N ASN A 10 6.67 -2.60 -5.05
CA ASN A 10 6.50 -4.04 -4.90
C ASN A 10 7.03 -4.83 -6.11
N GLY A 11 6.82 -4.32 -7.33
CA GLY A 11 7.37 -4.90 -8.55
C GLY A 11 8.90 -4.83 -8.59
N LEU A 12 9.47 -3.66 -8.27
CA LEU A 12 10.91 -3.44 -8.20
C LEU A 12 11.56 -4.29 -7.10
N LEU A 13 10.90 -4.43 -5.94
CA LEU A 13 11.36 -5.23 -4.81
C LEU A 13 11.57 -6.69 -5.23
N ALA A 14 10.62 -7.28 -5.95
CA ALA A 14 10.74 -8.65 -6.44
C ALA A 14 11.99 -8.81 -7.33
N LEU A 15 12.23 -7.86 -8.25
CA LEU A 15 13.38 -7.88 -9.17
C LEU A 15 14.73 -7.70 -8.45
N ILE A 16 14.83 -6.71 -7.57
CA ILE A 16 16.05 -6.47 -6.78
C ILE A 16 16.35 -7.67 -5.89
N SER A 17 15.34 -8.21 -5.21
CA SER A 17 15.50 -9.38 -4.35
C SER A 17 15.96 -10.60 -5.14
N ARG A 18 15.47 -10.76 -6.38
CA ARG A 18 15.89 -11.84 -7.29
C ARG A 18 17.38 -11.73 -7.60
N ARG A 19 17.83 -10.56 -8.07
CA ARG A 19 19.25 -10.31 -8.40
C ARG A 19 20.16 -10.41 -7.18
N ALA A 20 19.68 -10.00 -6.00
CA ALA A 20 20.37 -10.21 -4.74
C ALA A 20 20.54 -11.70 -4.41
N GLY A 21 19.52 -12.52 -4.65
CA GLY A 21 19.61 -13.97 -4.49
C GLY A 21 20.55 -14.64 -5.49
N GLU A 22 20.64 -14.10 -6.71
CA GLU A 22 21.55 -14.54 -7.77
C GLU A 22 23.01 -14.05 -7.57
N ASN A 23 23.29 -13.29 -6.51
CA ASN A 23 24.57 -12.60 -6.28
C ASN A 23 25.02 -11.66 -7.43
N LYS A 24 24.08 -11.12 -8.21
CA LYS A 24 24.36 -10.16 -9.30
C LYS A 24 24.26 -8.73 -8.80
N THR A 25 25.25 -8.28 -8.04
CA THR A 25 25.25 -6.98 -7.36
C THR A 25 25.19 -5.78 -8.30
N GLU A 26 25.84 -5.84 -9.47
CA GLU A 26 25.79 -4.75 -10.46
C GLU A 26 24.43 -4.62 -11.13
N GLU A 27 23.74 -5.74 -11.37
CA GLU A 27 22.40 -5.74 -11.95
C GLU A 27 21.37 -5.10 -11.00
N ILE A 28 21.60 -5.15 -9.68
CA ILE A 28 20.77 -4.44 -8.70
C ILE A 28 20.80 -2.94 -8.96
N GLY A 29 21.97 -2.35 -9.17
CA GLY A 29 22.11 -0.92 -9.46
C GLY A 29 21.47 -0.52 -10.78
N LYS A 30 21.63 -1.34 -11.83
CA LYS A 30 20.97 -1.11 -13.12
C LYS A 30 19.45 -1.11 -12.98
N ILE A 31 18.88 -2.14 -12.35
CA ILE A 31 17.43 -2.27 -12.12
C ILE A 31 16.91 -1.12 -11.25
N PHE A 32 17.64 -0.74 -10.20
CA PHE A 32 17.27 0.37 -9.33
C PHE A 32 17.24 1.71 -10.09
N ASN A 33 18.27 2.00 -10.88
CA ASN A 33 18.33 3.23 -11.69
C ASN A 33 17.17 3.29 -12.70
N GLN A 34 16.87 2.19 -13.41
CA GLN A 34 15.71 2.13 -14.31
C GLN A 34 14.38 2.25 -13.56
N GLY A 35 14.30 1.72 -12.34
CA GLY A 35 13.13 1.88 -11.46
C GLY A 35 12.87 3.34 -11.13
N ILE A 36 13.92 4.10 -10.80
CA ILE A 36 13.84 5.55 -10.59
C ILE A 36 13.40 6.26 -11.87
N PHE A 37 14.00 5.96 -13.02
CA PHE A 37 13.61 6.57 -14.29
C PHE A 37 12.13 6.33 -14.63
N ASN A 38 11.67 5.08 -14.50
CA ASN A 38 10.27 4.74 -14.69
C ASN A 38 9.36 5.50 -13.73
N ALA A 39 9.75 5.57 -12.45
CA ALA A 39 8.95 6.27 -11.46
C ALA A 39 8.87 7.77 -11.77
N LEU A 40 9.97 8.41 -12.12
CA LEU A 40 9.99 9.82 -12.53
C LEU A 40 9.18 10.08 -13.80
N LEU A 41 9.20 9.17 -14.78
CA LEU A 41 8.35 9.24 -15.96
C LEU A 41 6.86 9.19 -15.58
N VAL A 42 6.48 8.26 -14.69
CA VAL A 42 5.10 8.16 -14.19
C VAL A 42 4.72 9.40 -13.37
N ALA A 43 5.64 9.97 -12.59
CA ALA A 43 5.42 11.23 -11.87
C ALA A 43 5.18 12.39 -12.84
N ALA A 44 5.98 12.51 -13.90
CA ALA A 44 5.82 13.55 -14.93
C ALA A 44 4.46 13.44 -15.67
N ILE A 45 4.03 12.22 -15.98
CA ILE A 45 2.70 11.95 -16.56
C ILE A 45 1.61 12.36 -15.55
N ALA A 46 1.73 11.94 -14.29
CA ALA A 46 0.78 12.28 -13.24
C ALA A 46 0.67 13.80 -13.00
N ILE A 47 1.79 14.53 -13.01
CA ILE A 47 1.83 15.99 -12.91
C ILE A 47 1.10 16.60 -14.11
N THR A 48 1.43 16.18 -15.33
CA THR A 48 0.77 16.69 -16.55
C THR A 48 -0.74 16.47 -16.53
N LEU A 49 -1.20 15.27 -16.15
CA LEU A 49 -2.62 14.96 -16.02
C LEU A 49 -3.29 15.78 -14.91
N SER A 50 -2.59 16.01 -13.80
CA SER A 50 -3.10 16.80 -12.68
C SER A 50 -3.27 18.29 -13.02
N TYR A 51 -2.46 18.83 -13.95
CA TYR A 51 -2.63 20.22 -14.39
C TYR A 51 -3.68 20.37 -15.49
N THR A 52 -3.88 19.35 -16.33
CA THR A 52 -4.77 19.43 -17.50
C THR A 52 -6.19 18.92 -17.23
N ILE A 53 -6.34 17.83 -16.48
CA ILE A 53 -7.63 17.15 -16.28
C ILE A 53 -8.27 17.52 -14.93
N THR A 54 -7.48 17.53 -13.85
CA THR A 54 -8.00 17.70 -12.50
C THR A 54 -8.81 18.98 -12.28
N PRO A 55 -8.42 20.17 -12.80
CA PRO A 55 -9.23 21.39 -12.61
C PRO A 55 -10.62 21.27 -13.22
N THR A 56 -10.72 20.74 -14.44
CA THR A 56 -11.99 20.53 -15.14
C THR A 56 -12.84 19.50 -14.42
N LEU A 57 -12.23 18.41 -13.97
CA LEU A 57 -12.91 17.35 -13.24
C LEU A 57 -13.45 17.83 -11.89
N LEU A 58 -12.65 18.55 -11.11
CA LEU A 58 -13.07 19.04 -9.79
C LEU A 58 -14.18 20.09 -9.90
N ARG A 59 -14.11 21.00 -10.86
CA ARG A 59 -15.19 21.96 -11.12
C ARG A 59 -16.50 21.30 -11.58
N ALA A 60 -16.42 20.13 -12.22
CA ALA A 60 -17.59 19.38 -12.63
C ALA A 60 -18.23 18.55 -11.50
N ILE A 61 -17.44 18.10 -10.52
CA ILE A 61 -17.90 17.24 -9.42
C ILE A 61 -18.32 18.05 -8.19
N LEU A 62 -17.59 19.13 -7.88
CA LEU A 62 -17.85 19.92 -6.69
C LEU A 62 -18.86 21.03 -7.00
N HIS A 63 -20.00 20.97 -6.32
CA HIS A 63 -21.10 21.94 -6.47
C HIS A 63 -20.77 23.32 -5.90
N GLU A 64 -19.77 23.43 -5.02
CA GLU A 64 -19.32 24.69 -4.44
C GLU A 64 -18.02 25.17 -5.11
N PRO A 65 -18.06 26.28 -5.88
CA PRO A 65 -16.91 26.76 -6.64
C PRO A 65 -15.69 27.10 -5.78
N GLU A 66 -15.93 27.65 -4.59
CA GLU A 66 -14.86 28.05 -3.67
C GLU A 66 -14.08 26.84 -3.14
N LYS A 67 -14.79 25.77 -2.74
CA LYS A 67 -14.18 24.49 -2.34
C LYS A 67 -13.43 23.84 -3.49
N ALA A 68 -13.96 23.94 -4.72
CA ALA A 68 -13.28 23.43 -5.91
C ALA A 68 -11.95 24.15 -6.15
N GLU A 69 -11.93 25.48 -6.11
CA GLU A 69 -10.70 26.26 -6.31
C GLU A 69 -9.68 26.03 -5.19
N MET A 70 -10.13 25.92 -3.93
CA MET A 70 -9.26 25.53 -2.82
C MET A 70 -8.58 24.17 -3.07
N ALA A 71 -9.35 23.14 -3.43
CA ALA A 71 -8.82 21.81 -3.73
C ALA A 71 -7.86 21.81 -4.93
N ILE A 72 -8.19 22.57 -5.99
CA ILE A 72 -7.32 22.72 -7.17
C ILE A 72 -6.00 23.39 -6.80
N SER A 73 -6.03 24.47 -6.01
CA SER A 73 -4.83 25.18 -5.58
C SER A 73 -3.90 24.27 -4.77
N PHE A 74 -4.46 23.49 -3.85
CA PHE A 74 -3.74 22.53 -3.03
C PHE A 74 -3.12 21.41 -3.89
N LEU A 75 -3.87 20.83 -4.82
CA LEU A 75 -3.36 19.74 -5.67
C LEU A 75 -2.25 20.20 -6.61
N LYS A 76 -2.36 21.41 -7.17
CA LYS A 76 -1.28 22.00 -7.99
C LYS A 76 0.03 22.13 -7.23
N ILE A 77 -0.02 22.37 -5.93
CA ILE A 77 1.17 22.38 -5.08
C ILE A 77 1.59 20.93 -4.79
N ARG A 78 0.69 20.14 -4.17
CA ARG A 78 1.00 18.82 -3.64
C ARG A 78 1.55 17.84 -4.66
N ILE A 79 1.13 17.95 -5.93
CA ILE A 79 1.57 17.06 -7.01
C ILE A 79 3.08 17.08 -7.25
N TRP A 80 3.77 18.19 -6.92
CA TRP A 80 5.22 18.29 -6.98
C TRP A 80 5.96 17.49 -5.91
N GLY A 81 5.24 16.92 -4.94
CA GLY A 81 5.78 15.92 -4.01
C GLY A 81 6.03 14.56 -4.66
N LEU A 82 5.32 14.24 -5.75
CA LEU A 82 5.36 12.91 -6.37
C LEU A 82 6.77 12.43 -6.75
N PRO A 83 7.65 13.25 -7.37
CA PRO A 83 9.01 12.82 -7.66
C PRO A 83 9.78 12.38 -6.41
N PHE A 84 9.69 13.15 -5.32
CA PHE A 84 10.37 12.84 -4.06
C PHE A 84 9.78 11.59 -3.40
N LEU A 85 8.45 11.52 -3.32
CA LEU A 85 7.72 10.37 -2.80
C LEU A 85 8.10 9.09 -3.56
N TYR A 86 8.18 9.14 -4.88
CA TYR A 86 8.48 7.97 -5.69
C TYR A 86 9.93 7.51 -5.55
N ILE A 87 10.90 8.42 -5.55
CA ILE A 87 12.31 8.07 -5.27
C ILE A 87 12.41 7.45 -3.87
N TYR A 88 11.76 8.07 -2.89
CA TYR A 88 11.71 7.60 -1.51
C TYR A 88 11.11 6.19 -1.39
N GLN A 89 10.04 5.91 -2.15
CA GLN A 89 9.47 4.57 -2.24
C GLN A 89 10.39 3.60 -2.98
N MET A 90 11.00 3.94 -4.12
CA MET A 90 11.91 3.03 -4.83
C MET A 90 13.08 2.60 -3.95
N ARG A 91 13.57 3.49 -3.08
CA ARG A 91 14.57 3.17 -2.08
C ARG A 91 14.13 2.05 -1.12
N ASN A 92 12.85 2.00 -0.72
CA ASN A 92 12.36 0.91 0.13
C ASN A 92 12.55 -0.45 -0.57
N ALA A 93 12.33 -0.53 -1.88
CA ALA A 93 12.55 -1.76 -2.64
C ALA A 93 14.02 -2.19 -2.62
N LEU A 94 14.94 -1.23 -2.77
CA LEU A 94 16.38 -1.47 -2.68
C LEU A 94 16.78 -1.99 -1.30
N LEU A 95 16.38 -1.29 -0.24
CA LEU A 95 16.80 -1.62 1.12
C LEU A 95 16.13 -2.90 1.65
N VAL A 96 14.86 -3.18 1.32
CA VAL A 96 14.23 -4.47 1.68
C VAL A 96 14.90 -5.57 0.86
N GLY A 97 15.01 -5.42 -0.46
CA GLY A 97 15.48 -6.47 -1.36
C GLY A 97 16.97 -6.83 -1.19
N THR A 98 17.75 -5.94 -0.57
CA THR A 98 19.16 -6.20 -0.21
C THR A 98 19.36 -6.55 1.27
N ASN A 99 18.27 -6.77 2.02
CA ASN A 99 18.28 -7.10 3.45
C ASN A 99 18.94 -6.03 4.35
N GLN A 100 18.70 -4.76 4.03
CA GLN A 100 19.20 -3.58 4.73
C GLN A 100 18.06 -2.71 5.28
N SER A 101 16.92 -3.33 5.60
CA SER A 101 15.68 -2.64 5.99
C SER A 101 15.79 -1.76 7.22
N LYS A 102 16.71 -2.08 8.15
CA LYS A 102 17.00 -1.29 9.35
C LYS A 102 17.33 0.18 9.06
N TYR A 103 17.87 0.50 7.89
CA TYR A 103 18.23 1.87 7.54
C TYR A 103 17.04 2.72 7.09
N MET A 104 15.90 2.12 6.71
CA MET A 104 14.71 2.89 6.32
C MET A 104 14.16 3.75 7.44
N VAL A 105 14.27 3.26 8.68
CA VAL A 105 13.73 3.92 9.88
C VAL A 105 14.29 5.35 10.02
N MET A 106 15.56 5.57 9.70
CA MET A 106 16.17 6.90 9.78
C MET A 106 15.51 7.90 8.83
N GLY A 107 15.19 7.47 7.60
CA GLY A 107 14.49 8.30 6.63
C GLY A 107 13.04 8.58 7.04
N THR A 108 12.34 7.58 7.57
CA THR A 108 10.95 7.70 8.03
C THR A 108 10.81 8.61 9.25
N ILE A 109 11.73 8.51 10.22
CA ILE A 109 11.74 9.42 11.37
C ILE A 109 12.04 10.85 10.90
N ALA A 110 13.02 11.05 10.02
CA ALA A 110 13.35 12.38 9.52
C ALA A 110 12.17 13.02 8.75
N GLU A 111 11.50 12.24 7.90
CA GLU A 111 10.29 12.66 7.19
C GLU A 111 9.17 13.05 8.18
N ALA A 112 8.86 12.18 9.16
CA ALA A 112 7.80 12.44 10.12
C ALA A 112 8.08 13.68 10.99
N VAL A 113 9.32 13.83 11.48
CA VAL A 113 9.72 15.00 12.27
C VAL A 113 9.67 16.27 11.42
N ALA A 114 10.20 16.23 10.19
CA ALA A 114 10.12 17.35 9.27
C ALA A 114 8.66 17.73 8.99
N ASN A 115 7.80 16.75 8.75
CA ASN A 115 6.38 16.98 8.48
C ASN A 115 5.71 17.71 9.65
N VAL A 116 5.86 17.22 10.89
CA VAL A 116 5.29 17.87 12.08
C VAL A 116 5.81 19.31 12.26
N VAL A 117 7.12 19.52 12.08
CA VAL A 117 7.74 20.85 12.24
C VAL A 117 7.25 21.82 11.15
N PHE A 118 7.21 21.39 9.89
CA PHE A 118 6.79 22.24 8.78
C PHE A 118 5.28 22.46 8.76
N ASP A 119 4.48 21.49 9.19
CA ASP A 119 3.04 21.68 9.37
C ASP A 119 2.78 22.74 10.45
N TYR A 120 3.42 22.62 11.61
CA TYR A 120 3.26 23.61 12.68
C TYR A 120 3.66 25.04 12.24
N THR A 121 4.70 25.17 11.44
CA THR A 121 5.23 26.47 11.04
C THR A 121 4.50 27.08 9.84
N LEU A 122 4.23 26.31 8.79
CA LEU A 122 3.61 26.80 7.55
C LEU A 122 2.09 26.88 7.61
N ILE A 123 1.43 26.02 8.39
CA ILE A 123 -0.02 26.09 8.55
C ILE A 123 -0.38 27.29 9.44
N PHE A 124 0.34 27.47 10.56
CA PHE A 124 0.00 28.48 11.58
C PHE A 124 0.88 29.73 11.55
N GLY A 125 1.75 29.91 10.56
CA GLY A 125 2.60 31.10 10.41
C GLY A 125 3.53 31.37 11.61
N LYS A 126 4.19 30.34 12.12
CA LYS A 126 5.08 30.46 13.30
C LYS A 126 6.54 30.70 12.88
N TRP A 127 7.33 31.22 13.80
CA TRP A 127 8.77 31.51 13.62
C TRP A 127 9.08 32.48 12.46
N GLY A 128 8.21 33.45 12.23
CA GLY A 128 8.39 34.47 11.19
C GLY A 128 8.08 34.00 9.77
N LEU A 129 7.57 32.78 9.60
CA LEU A 129 7.08 32.26 8.33
C LEU A 129 5.62 32.69 8.07
N PRO A 130 5.20 32.79 6.80
CA PRO A 130 3.83 33.16 6.45
C PRO A 130 2.83 32.07 6.86
N GLU A 131 1.62 32.49 7.23
CA GLU A 131 0.49 31.60 7.48
C GLU A 131 -0.14 31.18 6.14
N LEU A 132 0.19 29.97 5.67
CA LEU A 132 -0.29 29.43 4.40
C LEU A 132 -1.55 28.56 4.56
N GLY A 133 -2.00 28.34 5.81
CA GLY A 133 -3.19 27.57 6.13
C GLY A 133 -3.22 26.20 5.45
N PHE A 134 -4.32 25.90 4.74
CA PHE A 134 -4.52 24.64 4.04
C PHE A 134 -3.41 24.30 3.03
N ASN A 135 -2.93 25.29 2.28
CA ASN A 135 -1.84 25.09 1.31
C ASN A 135 -0.49 24.88 2.00
N GLY A 136 -0.33 25.37 3.24
CA GLY A 136 0.84 25.11 4.08
C GLY A 136 1.09 23.60 4.27
N ALA A 137 0.04 22.82 4.47
CA ALA A 137 0.13 21.36 4.60
C ALA A 137 0.69 20.66 3.34
N ALA A 138 0.37 21.20 2.15
CA ALA A 138 0.93 20.67 0.90
C ALA A 138 2.45 20.91 0.82
N TYR A 139 2.90 22.13 1.11
CA TYR A 139 4.32 22.47 1.13
C TYR A 139 5.08 21.66 2.19
N ALA A 140 4.56 21.59 3.40
CA ALA A 140 5.14 20.83 4.50
C ALA A 140 5.34 19.35 4.13
N SER A 141 4.34 18.74 3.48
CA SER A 141 4.43 17.36 3.00
C SER A 141 5.54 17.16 1.95
N ILE A 142 5.67 18.08 0.98
CA ILE A 142 6.71 18.02 -0.06
C ILE A 142 8.11 18.13 0.55
N ILE A 143 8.27 19.08 1.48
CA ILE A 143 9.54 19.29 2.18
C ILE A 143 9.88 18.06 3.02
N ALA A 144 8.91 17.47 3.72
CA ALA A 144 9.11 16.26 4.50
C ALA A 144 9.57 15.07 3.64
N GLU A 145 8.92 14.83 2.50
CA GLU A 145 9.29 13.78 1.54
C GLU A 145 10.72 14.01 1.01
N PHE A 146 11.06 15.27 0.69
CA PHE A 146 12.40 15.65 0.27
C PHE A 146 13.44 15.39 1.37
N VAL A 147 13.17 15.80 2.62
CA VAL A 147 14.05 15.58 3.77
C VAL A 147 14.27 14.09 4.02
N GLY A 148 13.20 13.29 4.02
CA GLY A 148 13.28 11.84 4.16
C GLY A 148 14.10 11.19 3.04
N MET A 149 13.92 11.64 1.80
CA MET A 149 14.69 11.20 0.63
C MET A 149 16.17 11.62 0.72
N PHE A 150 16.45 12.80 1.26
CA PHE A 150 17.81 13.31 1.37
C PHE A 150 18.59 12.62 2.49
N VAL A 151 17.99 12.47 3.67
CA VAL A 151 18.61 11.79 4.82
C VAL A 151 18.99 10.36 4.45
N ILE A 152 18.10 9.63 3.79
CA ILE A 152 18.43 8.26 3.41
C ILE A 152 19.44 8.18 2.26
N TYR A 153 19.45 9.15 1.34
CA TYR A 153 20.47 9.23 0.32
C TYR A 153 21.85 9.30 0.98
N ILE A 154 21.99 10.13 2.02
CA ILE A 154 23.22 10.21 2.83
C ILE A 154 23.54 8.85 3.48
N VAL A 155 22.57 8.19 4.13
CA VAL A 155 22.78 6.89 4.78
C VAL A 155 23.26 5.82 3.79
N ILE A 156 22.67 5.76 2.59
CA ILE A 156 23.05 4.82 1.53
C ILE A 156 24.50 5.03 1.06
N HIS A 157 24.95 6.28 0.99
CA HIS A 157 26.33 6.61 0.61
C HIS A 157 27.32 6.34 1.76
N GLN A 158 27.01 6.78 2.97
CA GLN A 158 27.86 6.59 4.15
C GLN A 158 28.05 5.12 4.53
N LYS A 159 27.04 4.28 4.33
CA LYS A 159 27.12 2.83 4.58
C LYS A 159 27.74 2.04 3.42
N GLY A 160 28.21 2.71 2.36
CA GLY A 160 28.83 2.06 1.19
C GLY A 160 27.85 1.23 0.34
N ILE A 161 26.54 1.33 0.58
CA ILE A 161 25.50 0.58 -0.15
C ILE A 161 25.50 1.01 -1.62
N ALA A 162 25.64 2.32 -1.88
CA ALA A 162 25.74 2.86 -3.24
C ALA A 162 26.89 2.22 -4.05
N GLN A 163 28.07 2.12 -3.42
CA GLN A 163 29.27 1.57 -4.05
C GLN A 163 29.13 0.07 -4.26
N ARG A 164 28.66 -0.66 -3.24
CA ARG A 164 28.45 -2.12 -3.28
C ARG A 164 27.53 -2.58 -4.41
N PHE A 165 26.48 -1.80 -4.70
CA PHE A 165 25.48 -2.14 -5.71
C PHE A 165 25.61 -1.32 -7.00
N ALA A 166 26.73 -0.59 -7.18
CA ALA A 166 26.98 0.23 -8.37
C ALA A 166 25.82 1.21 -8.71
N LEU A 167 25.15 1.75 -7.68
CA LEU A 167 24.05 2.68 -7.87
C LEU A 167 24.54 3.92 -8.63
N PHE A 168 23.73 4.43 -9.56
CA PHE A 168 24.02 5.62 -10.36
C PHE A 168 25.32 5.60 -11.20
N LYS A 169 26.05 4.47 -11.29
CA LYS A 169 27.27 4.36 -12.14
C LYS A 169 26.95 4.35 -13.63
N ASN A 170 25.84 3.73 -14.02
CA ASN A 170 25.38 3.69 -15.40
C ASN A 170 23.93 4.17 -15.47
N LEU A 171 23.77 5.40 -15.95
CA LEU A 171 22.50 6.11 -16.06
C LEU A 171 21.90 6.03 -17.47
N ARG A 172 22.44 5.17 -18.33
CA ARG A 172 21.87 4.95 -19.66
C ARG A 172 20.51 4.26 -19.54
N TRP A 173 19.56 4.74 -20.33
CA TRP A 173 18.25 4.10 -20.45
C TRP A 173 18.41 2.67 -20.98
N ASP A 174 17.83 1.72 -20.26
CA ASP A 174 17.80 0.31 -20.64
C ASP A 174 16.35 -0.11 -20.83
N LYS A 175 15.93 -0.15 -22.10
CA LYS A 175 14.56 -0.49 -22.49
C LYS A 175 14.14 -1.87 -21.99
N GLN A 176 15.05 -2.83 -21.88
CA GLN A 176 14.74 -4.18 -21.44
C GLN A 176 14.38 -4.20 -19.95
N ASN A 177 15.26 -3.62 -19.12
CA ASN A 177 15.02 -3.52 -17.67
C ASN A 177 13.82 -2.61 -17.36
N ALA A 178 13.69 -1.47 -18.06
CA ALA A 178 12.55 -0.58 -17.90
C ALA A 178 11.22 -1.27 -18.25
N SER A 179 11.17 -2.02 -19.36
CA SER A 179 9.99 -2.79 -19.76
C SER A 179 9.66 -3.90 -18.76
N LEU A 180 10.67 -4.60 -18.23
CA LEU A 180 10.50 -5.63 -17.21
C LEU A 180 9.90 -5.07 -15.93
N ILE A 181 10.40 -3.93 -15.45
CA ILE A 181 9.88 -3.23 -14.26
C ILE A 181 8.41 -2.83 -14.49
N THR A 182 8.10 -2.25 -15.65
CA THR A 182 6.72 -1.86 -15.99
C THR A 182 5.80 -3.08 -16.10
N ALA A 183 6.24 -4.17 -16.74
CA ALA A 183 5.46 -5.39 -16.87
C ALA A 183 5.19 -6.07 -15.52
N MET A 184 6.12 -5.95 -14.57
CA MET A 184 5.92 -6.39 -13.19
C MET A 184 4.97 -5.47 -12.42
N SER A 185 5.13 -4.16 -12.56
CA SER A 185 4.43 -3.16 -11.74
C SER A 185 3.01 -2.85 -12.23
N ALA A 186 2.77 -2.82 -13.54
CA ALA A 186 1.49 -2.40 -14.11
C ALA A 186 0.31 -3.26 -13.61
N PRO A 187 0.37 -4.61 -13.58
CA PRO A 187 -0.71 -5.42 -13.00
C PRO A 187 -0.99 -5.06 -11.54
N LEU A 188 0.04 -4.76 -10.75
CA LEU A 188 -0.11 -4.36 -9.34
C LEU A 188 -0.75 -2.97 -9.22
N VAL A 189 -0.45 -2.03 -10.13
CA VAL A 189 -1.09 -0.71 -10.16
C VAL A 189 -2.59 -0.85 -10.39
N PHE A 190 -2.99 -1.64 -11.39
CA PHE A 190 -4.40 -1.93 -11.65
C PHE A 190 -5.06 -2.67 -10.50
N GLN A 191 -4.33 -3.63 -9.88
CA GLN A 191 -4.79 -4.34 -8.69
C GLN A 191 -5.19 -3.36 -7.57
N HIS A 192 -4.28 -2.43 -7.22
CA HIS A 192 -4.55 -1.44 -6.19
C HIS A 192 -5.65 -0.44 -6.59
N ALA A 193 -5.72 -0.03 -7.85
CA ALA A 193 -6.75 0.89 -8.32
C ALA A 193 -8.16 0.28 -8.18
N ILE A 194 -8.35 -0.97 -8.63
CA ILE A 194 -9.64 -1.66 -8.53
C ILE A 194 -9.99 -1.94 -7.06
N SER A 195 -9.00 -2.28 -6.22
CA SER A 195 -9.20 -2.47 -4.77
C SER A 195 -9.67 -1.20 -4.06
N ILE A 196 -9.14 -0.03 -4.42
CA ILE A 196 -9.63 1.25 -3.86
C ILE A 196 -11.07 1.50 -4.31
N MET A 197 -11.37 1.26 -5.59
CA MET A 197 -12.74 1.44 -6.13
C MET A 197 -13.77 0.52 -5.46
N SER A 198 -13.40 -0.71 -5.07
CA SER A 198 -14.34 -1.62 -4.39
C SER A 198 -14.70 -1.15 -2.99
N TRP A 199 -13.76 -0.53 -2.28
CA TRP A 199 -14.03 0.10 -0.98
C TRP A 199 -14.98 1.29 -1.13
N GLU A 200 -14.77 2.15 -2.11
CA GLU A 200 -15.70 3.26 -2.37
C GLU A 200 -17.10 2.75 -2.73
N PHE A 201 -17.20 1.67 -3.52
CA PHE A 201 -18.48 1.02 -3.81
C PHE A 201 -19.18 0.51 -2.54
N PHE A 202 -18.44 -0.09 -1.59
CA PHE A 202 -18.98 -0.52 -0.30
C PHE A 202 -19.58 0.65 0.50
N PHE A 203 -18.87 1.78 0.59
CA PHE A 203 -19.35 2.95 1.33
C PHE A 203 -20.58 3.60 0.68
N ILE A 204 -20.61 3.71 -0.65
CA ILE A 204 -21.77 4.25 -1.39
C ILE A 204 -23.03 3.42 -1.09
N LEU A 205 -22.92 2.09 -1.04
CA LEU A 205 -24.07 1.23 -0.74
C LEU A 205 -24.55 1.37 0.70
N ILE A 206 -23.66 1.64 1.66
CA ILE A 206 -24.04 1.92 3.06
C ILE A 206 -24.82 3.23 3.14
N GLU A 207 -24.29 4.29 2.53
CA GLU A 207 -24.90 5.62 2.52
C GLU A 207 -26.31 5.59 1.91
N ARG A 208 -26.49 4.85 0.81
CA ARG A 208 -27.77 4.78 0.11
C ARG A 208 -28.86 4.01 0.85
N ASN A 209 -28.49 3.00 1.63
CA ASN A 209 -29.45 2.06 2.22
C ASN A 209 -29.76 2.32 3.70
N GLN A 210 -29.09 3.27 4.36
CA GLN A 210 -29.30 3.52 5.78
C GLN A 210 -29.66 4.98 6.07
N SER A 211 -30.73 5.17 6.84
CA SER A 211 -31.32 6.47 7.13
C SER A 211 -30.60 7.27 8.23
N SER A 212 -29.48 6.77 8.75
CA SER A 212 -28.73 7.36 9.86
C SER A 212 -27.23 7.32 9.57
N ASP A 213 -26.47 8.23 10.19
CA ASP A 213 -25.02 8.34 9.96
C ASP A 213 -24.21 7.28 10.76
N THR A 214 -24.82 6.67 11.77
CA THR A 214 -24.20 5.65 12.66
C THR A 214 -23.48 4.51 11.92
N PRO A 215 -24.07 3.87 10.89
CA PRO A 215 -23.46 2.77 10.14
C PRO A 215 -22.21 3.19 9.35
N GLN A 216 -22.22 4.42 8.82
CA GLN A 216 -21.10 4.99 8.10
C GLN A 216 -19.97 5.35 9.07
N ALA A 217 -20.30 5.93 10.22
CA ALA A 217 -19.35 6.17 11.31
C ALA A 217 -18.68 4.86 11.78
N ILE A 218 -19.47 3.81 12.02
CA ILE A 218 -18.94 2.49 12.41
C ILE A 218 -18.00 1.96 11.34
N SER A 219 -18.40 2.02 10.07
CA SER A 219 -17.60 1.50 8.96
C SER A 219 -16.30 2.27 8.76
N ASN A 220 -16.28 3.59 9.01
CA ASN A 220 -15.06 4.38 9.01
C ASN A 220 -14.10 3.96 10.15
N VAL A 221 -14.63 3.68 11.34
CA VAL A 221 -13.83 3.13 12.45
C VAL A 221 -13.27 1.75 12.09
N MET A 222 -14.08 0.87 11.49
CA MET A 222 -13.62 -0.45 11.04
C MET A 222 -12.55 -0.36 9.94
N ARG A 223 -12.66 0.62 9.02
CA ARG A 223 -11.62 0.88 8.01
C ARG A 223 -10.30 1.31 8.66
N ASN A 224 -10.35 2.14 9.69
CA ASN A 224 -9.15 2.57 10.43
C ASN A 224 -8.49 1.38 11.14
N VAL A 225 -9.29 0.54 11.79
CA VAL A 225 -8.86 -0.75 12.37
C VAL A 225 -8.14 -1.58 11.31
N PHE A 226 -8.79 -1.83 10.17
CA PHE A 226 -8.19 -2.58 9.07
C PHE A 226 -6.90 -1.96 8.55
N GLY A 227 -6.82 -0.64 8.43
CA GLY A 227 -5.62 0.06 8.00
C GLY A 227 -4.45 -0.11 8.96
N MET A 228 -4.67 0.09 10.26
CA MET A 228 -3.63 -0.03 11.29
C MET A 228 -3.06 -1.45 11.35
N PHE A 229 -3.94 -2.45 11.32
CA PHE A 229 -3.52 -3.86 11.34
C PHE A 229 -3.04 -4.37 9.98
N GLY A 230 -3.59 -3.79 8.91
CA GLY A 230 -3.17 -3.98 7.53
C GLY A 230 -1.70 -3.64 7.35
N CYS A 231 -1.24 -2.51 7.91
CA CYS A 231 0.18 -2.12 7.87
C CYS A 231 1.12 -3.22 8.37
N MET A 232 0.77 -3.90 9.46
CA MET A 232 1.56 -5.03 9.98
C MET A 232 1.53 -6.22 9.03
N SER A 233 0.35 -6.57 8.52
CA SER A 233 0.18 -7.71 7.61
C SER A 233 0.88 -7.46 6.27
N TRP A 234 0.81 -6.25 5.73
CA TRP A 234 1.51 -5.82 4.52
C TRP A 234 3.03 -5.78 4.70
N ALA A 235 3.54 -5.50 5.90
CA ALA A 235 4.97 -5.63 6.19
C ALA A 235 5.45 -7.09 6.08
N PHE A 236 4.69 -8.05 6.62
CA PHE A 236 4.95 -9.48 6.42
C PHE A 236 4.76 -9.90 4.96
N ALA A 237 3.78 -9.34 4.26
CA ALA A 237 3.56 -9.58 2.83
C ALA A 237 4.74 -9.11 1.98
N SER A 238 5.25 -7.90 2.24
CA SER A 238 6.45 -7.36 1.60
C SER A 238 7.69 -8.22 1.89
N THR A 239 7.81 -8.70 3.14
CA THR A 239 8.86 -9.67 3.54
C THR A 239 8.73 -10.98 2.75
N SER A 240 7.52 -11.49 2.56
CA SER A 240 7.23 -12.69 1.77
C SER A 240 7.65 -12.51 0.31
N ASN A 241 7.26 -11.40 -0.32
CA ASN A 241 7.68 -11.03 -1.68
C ASN A 241 9.21 -11.05 -1.82
N SER A 242 9.91 -10.34 -0.94
CA SER A 242 11.37 -10.24 -0.94
C SER A 242 12.04 -11.60 -0.74
N MET A 243 11.66 -12.33 0.30
CA MET A 243 12.28 -13.60 0.68
C MET A 243 12.04 -14.69 -0.37
N VAL A 244 10.82 -14.80 -0.89
CA VAL A 244 10.49 -15.76 -1.95
C VAL A 244 11.33 -15.48 -3.18
N SER A 245 11.39 -14.21 -3.62
CA SER A 245 12.17 -13.87 -4.80
C SER A 245 13.67 -14.11 -4.60
N ASN A 246 14.21 -13.78 -3.43
CA ASN A 246 15.60 -14.02 -3.09
C ASN A 246 15.96 -15.52 -3.07
N ILE A 247 15.14 -16.35 -2.42
CA ILE A 247 15.33 -17.81 -2.35
C ILE A 247 15.29 -18.45 -3.74
N ILE A 248 14.39 -17.98 -4.61
CA ILE A 248 14.35 -18.45 -5.99
C ILE A 248 15.61 -18.03 -6.74
N GLY A 249 16.12 -16.81 -6.51
CA GLY A 249 17.39 -16.33 -7.06
C GLY A 249 18.60 -17.18 -6.63
N GLN A 250 18.59 -17.69 -5.40
CA GLN A 250 19.60 -18.64 -4.90
C GLN A 250 19.47 -20.06 -5.48
N GLY A 251 18.46 -20.32 -6.32
CA GLY A 251 18.17 -21.66 -6.85
C GLY A 251 17.45 -22.59 -5.87
N LYS A 252 17.14 -22.15 -4.65
CA LYS A 252 16.55 -22.97 -3.57
C LYS A 252 15.02 -23.02 -3.63
N LYS A 253 14.45 -23.27 -4.81
CA LYS A 253 12.98 -23.21 -5.05
C LYS A 253 12.17 -24.09 -4.10
N ASP A 254 12.73 -25.20 -3.61
CA ASP A 254 12.02 -26.11 -2.70
C ASP A 254 11.85 -25.54 -1.28
N GLN A 255 12.63 -24.52 -0.90
CA GLN A 255 12.50 -23.84 0.39
C GLN A 255 11.42 -22.75 0.40
N VAL A 256 10.82 -22.41 -0.74
CA VAL A 256 9.84 -21.32 -0.86
C VAL A 256 8.65 -21.53 0.06
N ILE A 257 8.00 -22.69 0.02
CA ILE A 257 6.82 -22.99 0.86
C ILE A 257 7.18 -22.98 2.34
N PHE A 258 8.36 -23.49 2.70
CA PHE A 258 8.84 -23.49 4.08
C PHE A 258 8.96 -22.06 4.64
N VAL A 259 9.52 -21.13 3.85
CA VAL A 259 9.68 -19.74 4.29
C VAL A 259 8.34 -19.00 4.34
N ILE A 260 7.45 -19.22 3.37
CA ILE A 260 6.08 -18.67 3.41
C ILE A 260 5.38 -19.08 4.71
N ASN A 261 5.42 -20.36 5.07
CA ASN A 261 4.77 -20.85 6.29
C ASN A 261 5.36 -20.23 7.57
N LYS A 262 6.68 -19.98 7.61
CA LYS A 262 7.30 -19.26 8.74
C LYS A 262 6.79 -17.83 8.87
N ILE A 263 6.69 -17.11 7.75
CA ILE A 263 6.19 -15.74 7.71
C ILE A 263 4.71 -15.70 8.11
N VAL A 264 3.90 -16.61 7.57
CA VAL A 264 2.48 -16.76 7.93
C VAL A 264 2.32 -17.01 9.42
N LYS A 265 3.10 -17.93 10.01
CA LYS A 265 3.02 -18.22 11.44
C LYS A 265 3.23 -16.96 12.28
N LEU A 266 4.23 -16.14 11.95
CA LEU A 266 4.49 -14.88 12.66
C LEU A 266 3.37 -13.85 12.45
N SER A 267 2.97 -13.62 11.20
CA SER A 267 1.89 -12.69 10.82
C SER A 267 0.58 -13.04 11.53
N THR A 268 0.16 -14.29 11.44
CA THR A 268 -1.09 -14.79 12.03
C THR A 268 -1.04 -14.84 13.56
N SER A 269 0.11 -15.11 14.17
CA SER A 269 0.22 -15.06 15.64
C SER A 269 -0.08 -13.65 16.17
N ILE A 270 0.45 -12.61 15.52
CA ILE A 270 0.17 -11.22 15.88
C ILE A 270 -1.31 -10.89 15.64
N ALA A 271 -1.88 -11.30 14.50
CA ALA A 271 -3.29 -11.09 14.21
C ALA A 271 -4.24 -11.78 15.20
N ILE A 272 -3.90 -12.99 15.67
CA ILE A 272 -4.67 -13.71 16.69
C ILE A 272 -4.67 -12.96 18.01
N VAL A 273 -3.51 -12.50 18.49
CA VAL A 273 -3.42 -11.73 19.74
C VAL A 273 -4.30 -10.48 19.67
N LEU A 274 -4.24 -9.76 18.56
CA LEU A 274 -5.06 -8.56 18.35
C LEU A 274 -6.55 -8.88 18.22
N CYS A 275 -6.90 -9.95 17.51
CA CYS A 275 -8.28 -10.42 17.43
C CYS A 275 -8.82 -10.72 18.82
N ILE A 276 -8.06 -11.42 19.67
CA ILE A 276 -8.46 -11.71 21.05
C ILE A 276 -8.69 -10.41 21.83
N LEU A 277 -7.74 -9.46 21.77
CA LEU A 277 -7.86 -8.19 22.48
C LEU A 277 -9.11 -7.39 22.06
N LEU A 278 -9.39 -7.30 20.76
CA LEU A 278 -10.56 -6.60 20.24
C LEU A 278 -11.88 -7.30 20.61
N ASN A 279 -11.88 -8.63 20.75
CA ASN A 279 -13.08 -9.39 21.14
C ASN A 279 -13.32 -9.39 22.65
N LEU A 280 -12.26 -9.32 23.48
CA LEU A 280 -12.36 -9.24 24.93
C LEU A 280 -12.76 -7.84 25.40
N PHE A 281 -12.24 -6.79 24.74
CA PHE A 281 -12.46 -5.40 25.15
C PHE A 281 -13.04 -4.53 24.01
N PRO A 282 -14.12 -4.94 23.32
CA PRO A 282 -14.65 -4.17 22.18
C PRO A 282 -15.21 -2.82 22.62
N GLN A 283 -15.83 -2.74 23.80
CA GLN A 283 -16.40 -1.51 24.35
C GLN A 283 -15.33 -0.47 24.64
N VAL A 284 -14.22 -0.88 25.28
CA VAL A 284 -13.08 0.00 25.56
C VAL A 284 -12.54 0.57 24.26
N PHE A 285 -12.34 -0.28 23.25
CA PHE A 285 -11.85 0.17 21.95
C PHE A 285 -12.80 1.16 21.27
N LEU A 286 -14.10 0.84 21.18
CA LEU A 286 -15.08 1.70 20.52
C LEU A 286 -15.32 3.02 21.28
N SER A 287 -15.18 3.02 22.61
CA SER A 287 -15.34 4.22 23.43
C SER A 287 -14.32 5.32 23.14
N ILE A 288 -13.13 4.96 22.63
CA ILE A 288 -12.07 5.92 22.25
C ILE A 288 -12.56 6.89 21.16
N TYR A 289 -13.52 6.47 20.33
CA TYR A 289 -14.06 7.29 19.25
C TYR A 289 -15.11 8.31 19.72
N GLY A 290 -15.57 8.24 20.98
CA GLY A 290 -16.42 9.26 21.59
C GLY A 290 -17.79 9.49 20.92
N GLN A 291 -18.33 8.48 20.22
CA GLN A 291 -19.58 8.58 19.43
C GLN A 291 -20.84 8.17 20.22
N GLY A 292 -20.75 7.96 21.53
CA GLY A 292 -21.88 7.57 22.39
C GLY A 292 -22.20 6.07 22.42
N ASP A 293 -23.14 5.68 23.29
CA ASP A 293 -23.43 4.28 23.60
C ASP A 293 -24.09 3.53 22.45
N GLU A 294 -24.97 4.18 21.68
CA GLU A 294 -25.64 3.56 20.52
C GLU A 294 -24.61 3.10 19.48
N PHE A 295 -23.62 3.94 19.18
CA PHE A 295 -22.50 3.61 18.30
C PHE A 295 -21.72 2.40 18.82
N ILE A 296 -21.43 2.36 20.12
CA ILE A 296 -20.67 1.26 20.73
C ILE A 296 -21.46 -0.05 20.57
N GLN A 297 -22.74 -0.07 20.95
CA GLN A 297 -23.56 -1.29 20.88
C GLN A 297 -23.74 -1.79 19.45
N ALA A 298 -23.96 -0.88 18.49
CA ALA A 298 -24.06 -1.23 17.07
C ALA A 298 -22.70 -1.65 16.46
N GLY A 299 -21.59 -1.14 16.97
CA GLY A 299 -20.24 -1.46 16.50
C GLY A 299 -19.69 -2.80 17.01
N ILE A 300 -20.11 -3.26 18.19
CA ILE A 300 -19.65 -4.55 18.78
C ILE A 300 -19.82 -5.75 17.83
N PRO A 301 -20.99 -6.02 17.21
CA PRO A 301 -21.10 -7.15 16.30
C PRO A 301 -20.18 -7.01 15.07
N VAL A 302 -19.98 -5.78 14.59
CA VAL A 302 -19.13 -5.51 13.42
C VAL A 302 -17.65 -5.74 13.75
N ILE A 303 -17.15 -5.26 14.89
CA ILE A 303 -15.74 -5.44 15.26
C ILE A 303 -15.37 -6.92 15.46
N ARG A 304 -16.33 -7.76 15.89
CA ARG A 304 -16.14 -9.21 15.98
C ARG A 304 -15.96 -9.85 14.60
N VAL A 305 -16.71 -9.39 13.59
CA VAL A 305 -16.55 -9.83 12.20
C VAL A 305 -15.20 -9.36 11.64
N VAL A 306 -14.88 -8.08 11.83
CA VAL A 306 -13.65 -7.45 11.33
C VAL A 306 -12.39 -8.07 11.94
N SER A 307 -12.39 -8.32 13.24
CA SER A 307 -11.25 -8.94 13.93
C SER A 307 -10.96 -10.37 13.44
N LEU A 308 -11.98 -11.16 13.13
CA LEU A 308 -11.80 -12.47 12.48
C LEU A 308 -11.30 -12.31 11.04
N ALA A 309 -11.79 -11.32 10.30
CA ALA A 309 -11.31 -11.01 8.96
C ALA A 309 -9.82 -10.64 8.95
N MET A 310 -9.33 -9.97 10.00
CA MET A 310 -7.91 -9.64 10.14
C MET A 310 -7.01 -10.88 10.28
N ILE A 311 -7.50 -11.96 10.91
CA ILE A 311 -6.79 -13.24 10.93
C ILE A 311 -6.70 -13.78 9.50
N LEU A 312 -7.80 -13.77 8.75
CA LEU A 312 -7.83 -14.21 7.35
C LEU A 312 -6.87 -13.39 6.48
N MET A 313 -6.90 -12.07 6.61
CA MET A 313 -5.99 -11.14 5.95
C MET A 313 -4.52 -11.52 6.21
N SER A 314 -4.16 -11.79 7.48
CA SER A 314 -2.77 -11.98 7.91
C SER A 314 -2.01 -13.06 7.13
N PHE A 315 -2.69 -14.14 6.73
CA PHE A 315 -2.10 -15.18 5.90
C PHE A 315 -2.39 -14.97 4.41
N SER A 316 -3.59 -14.50 4.06
CA SER A 316 -3.99 -14.32 2.65
C SER A 316 -3.06 -13.37 1.91
N VAL A 317 -2.72 -12.23 2.52
CA VAL A 317 -1.79 -11.24 1.92
C VAL A 317 -0.39 -11.82 1.73
N VAL A 318 0.07 -12.65 2.67
CA VAL A 318 1.41 -13.24 2.67
C VAL A 318 1.54 -14.24 1.52
N TRP A 319 0.51 -15.05 1.29
CA TRP A 319 0.45 -15.99 0.16
C TRP A 319 0.33 -15.27 -1.17
N LEU A 320 -0.51 -14.23 -1.28
CA LEU A 320 -0.62 -13.46 -2.53
C LEU A 320 0.70 -12.77 -2.89
N HIS A 321 1.35 -12.11 -1.92
CA HIS A 321 2.64 -11.45 -2.16
C HIS A 321 3.78 -12.43 -2.40
N ALA A 322 3.68 -13.68 -1.93
CA ALA A 322 4.63 -14.72 -2.34
C ALA A 322 4.55 -15.00 -3.85
N ILE A 323 3.35 -14.96 -4.46
CA ILE A 323 3.19 -15.08 -5.91
C ILE A 323 3.84 -13.89 -6.62
N THR A 324 3.68 -12.67 -6.10
CA THR A 324 4.42 -11.49 -6.58
C THR A 324 5.93 -11.75 -6.58
N GLY A 325 6.46 -12.33 -5.50
CA GLY A 325 7.88 -12.71 -5.38
C GLY A 325 8.34 -13.78 -6.38
N THR A 326 7.43 -14.60 -6.93
CA THR A 326 7.77 -15.52 -8.03
C THR A 326 8.03 -14.81 -9.35
N GLY A 327 7.52 -13.58 -9.53
CA GLY A 327 7.55 -12.84 -10.80
C GLY A 327 6.24 -12.90 -11.61
N ASN A 328 5.16 -13.45 -11.05
CA ASN A 328 3.89 -13.66 -11.75
C ASN A 328 2.80 -12.69 -11.29
N THR A 329 3.04 -11.39 -11.46
CA THR A 329 2.11 -10.32 -11.05
C THR A 329 0.79 -10.30 -11.82
N LYS A 330 0.77 -10.89 -13.03
CA LYS A 330 -0.49 -11.12 -13.76
C LYS A 330 -1.42 -12.08 -13.01
N VAL A 331 -0.86 -13.11 -12.37
CA VAL A 331 -1.64 -14.08 -11.60
C VAL A 331 -2.21 -13.41 -10.35
N THR A 332 -1.42 -12.59 -9.64
CA THR A 332 -1.94 -11.84 -8.48
C THR A 332 -3.05 -10.89 -8.89
N PHE A 333 -2.90 -10.18 -10.01
CA PHE A 333 -3.94 -9.32 -10.55
C PHE A 333 -5.22 -10.09 -10.91
N THR A 334 -5.11 -11.25 -11.56
CA THR A 334 -6.28 -12.08 -11.89
C THR A 334 -7.00 -12.59 -10.64
N ILE A 335 -6.25 -13.06 -9.63
CA ILE A 335 -6.84 -13.49 -8.36
C ILE A 335 -7.59 -12.32 -7.70
N GLU A 336 -6.98 -11.14 -7.66
CA GLU A 336 -7.61 -9.93 -7.13
C GLU A 336 -8.88 -9.56 -7.91
N ALA A 337 -8.83 -9.49 -9.24
CA ALA A 337 -9.95 -9.06 -10.06
C ALA A 337 -11.17 -9.97 -9.88
N VAL A 338 -10.94 -11.29 -9.81
CA VAL A 338 -12.01 -12.28 -9.51
C VAL A 338 -12.53 -12.08 -8.10
N THR A 339 -11.64 -11.92 -7.12
CA THR A 339 -12.00 -11.70 -5.71
C THR A 339 -12.85 -10.44 -5.54
N ILE A 340 -12.46 -9.33 -6.14
CA ILE A 340 -13.21 -8.08 -6.12
C ILE A 340 -14.56 -8.22 -6.82
N THR A 341 -14.62 -8.95 -7.93
CA THR A 341 -15.89 -9.20 -8.61
C THR A 341 -16.87 -9.93 -7.68
N LEU A 342 -16.41 -10.98 -7.00
CA LEU A 342 -17.22 -11.72 -6.02
C LEU A 342 -17.59 -10.86 -4.81
N TYR A 343 -16.67 -10.04 -4.33
CA TYR A 343 -16.90 -9.07 -3.26
C TYR A 343 -18.01 -8.08 -3.64
N CYS A 344 -17.91 -7.45 -4.81
CA CYS A 344 -18.90 -6.48 -5.31
C CYS A 344 -20.28 -7.11 -5.50
N ILE A 345 -20.35 -8.34 -6.02
CA ILE A 345 -21.61 -9.09 -6.14
C ILE A 345 -22.21 -9.33 -4.74
N TYR A 346 -21.40 -9.77 -3.78
CA TYR A 346 -21.85 -10.03 -2.42
C TYR A 346 -22.42 -8.76 -1.76
N ILE A 347 -21.68 -7.66 -1.75
CA ILE A 347 -22.12 -6.43 -1.09
C ILE A 347 -23.36 -5.83 -1.76
N TYR A 348 -23.48 -5.94 -3.09
CA TYR A 348 -24.69 -5.55 -3.82
C TYR A 348 -25.90 -6.40 -3.42
N VAL A 349 -25.75 -7.73 -3.36
CA VAL A 349 -26.85 -8.61 -2.93
C VAL A 349 -27.26 -8.33 -1.48
N VAL A 350 -26.29 -8.18 -0.58
CA VAL A 350 -26.54 -7.98 0.85
C VAL A 350 -27.22 -6.64 1.13
N PHE A 351 -26.72 -5.53 0.56
CA PHE A 351 -27.27 -4.20 0.84
C PHE A 351 -28.47 -3.84 -0.04
N GLU A 352 -28.42 -4.08 -1.36
CA GLU A 352 -29.48 -3.62 -2.28
C GLU A 352 -30.62 -4.61 -2.45
N LYS A 353 -30.33 -5.93 -2.52
CA LYS A 353 -31.36 -6.94 -2.77
C LYS A 353 -32.01 -7.44 -1.48
N LEU A 354 -31.20 -7.80 -0.49
CA LEU A 354 -31.66 -8.42 0.74
C LEU A 354 -31.81 -7.43 1.91
N LYS A 355 -31.22 -6.23 1.80
CA LYS A 355 -31.25 -5.17 2.83
C LYS A 355 -30.88 -5.67 4.22
N LEU A 356 -29.83 -6.49 4.28
CA LEU A 356 -29.36 -7.10 5.52
C LEU A 356 -28.50 -6.14 6.34
N SER A 357 -28.22 -6.53 7.59
CA SER A 357 -27.48 -5.71 8.54
C SER A 357 -26.04 -5.40 8.11
N LEU A 358 -25.51 -4.29 8.65
CA LEU A 358 -24.11 -3.89 8.44
C LEU A 358 -23.11 -5.00 8.78
N THR A 359 -23.37 -5.76 9.84
CA THR A 359 -22.55 -6.90 10.26
C THR A 359 -22.41 -7.95 9.16
N ILE A 360 -23.50 -8.28 8.46
CA ILE A 360 -23.47 -9.21 7.33
C ILE A 360 -22.73 -8.56 6.15
N GLY A 361 -22.95 -7.26 5.92
CA GLY A 361 -22.18 -6.49 4.95
C GLY A 361 -20.66 -6.64 5.12
N TRP A 362 -20.16 -6.57 6.35
CA TRP A 362 -18.75 -6.74 6.69
C TRP A 362 -18.23 -8.18 6.59
N MET A 363 -19.09 -9.20 6.52
CA MET A 363 -18.65 -10.57 6.20
C MET A 363 -18.13 -10.69 4.76
N SER A 364 -18.33 -9.66 3.93
CA SER A 364 -17.68 -9.52 2.62
C SER A 364 -16.15 -9.60 2.72
N GLU A 365 -15.57 -9.15 3.83
CA GLU A 365 -14.14 -9.25 4.08
C GLU A 365 -13.68 -10.70 4.26
N TRP A 366 -14.51 -11.55 4.87
CA TRP A 366 -14.19 -12.98 4.97
C TRP A 366 -14.16 -13.62 3.59
N LEU A 367 -15.16 -13.30 2.77
CA LEU A 367 -15.21 -13.73 1.38
C LEU A 367 -13.96 -13.26 0.61
N TYR A 368 -13.62 -11.98 0.73
CA TYR A 368 -12.48 -11.38 0.05
C TYR A 368 -11.17 -12.10 0.38
N TRP A 369 -10.85 -12.25 1.68
CA TRP A 369 -9.60 -12.88 2.09
C TRP A 369 -9.54 -14.38 1.76
N VAL A 370 -10.66 -15.10 1.88
CA VAL A 370 -10.74 -16.52 1.50
C VAL A 370 -10.57 -16.71 -0.01
N CYS A 371 -11.26 -15.91 -0.82
CA CYS A 371 -11.16 -15.92 -2.28
C CYS A 371 -9.77 -15.50 -2.78
N MET A 372 -9.04 -14.69 -2.01
CA MET A 372 -7.65 -14.37 -2.30
C MET A 372 -6.71 -15.53 -1.92
N PHE A 373 -6.89 -16.13 -0.74
CA PHE A 373 -6.02 -17.18 -0.23
C PHE A 373 -6.11 -18.49 -1.01
N ILE A 374 -7.33 -18.99 -1.28
CA ILE A 374 -7.51 -20.33 -1.87
C ILE A 374 -6.78 -20.46 -3.21
N PRO A 375 -6.99 -19.58 -4.21
CA PRO A 375 -6.26 -19.63 -5.47
C PRO A 375 -4.76 -19.43 -5.29
N ALA A 376 -4.36 -18.54 -4.38
CA ALA A 376 -2.94 -18.28 -4.14
C ALA A 376 -2.21 -19.51 -3.58
N PHE A 377 -2.85 -20.21 -2.64
CA PHE A 377 -2.37 -21.46 -2.06
C PHE A 377 -2.21 -22.55 -3.13
N PHE A 378 -3.25 -22.78 -3.94
CA PHE A 378 -3.20 -23.80 -4.99
C PHE A 378 -2.18 -23.46 -6.08
N TYR A 379 -2.06 -22.19 -6.48
CA TYR A 379 -1.06 -21.77 -7.45
C TYR A 379 0.37 -22.08 -6.98
N LEU A 380 0.69 -21.76 -5.71
CA LEU A 380 2.00 -22.01 -5.14
C LEU A 380 2.27 -23.51 -4.87
N ARG A 381 1.23 -24.30 -4.56
CA ARG A 381 1.35 -25.76 -4.46
C ARG A 381 1.52 -26.45 -5.82
N GLY A 382 0.93 -25.90 -6.87
CA GLY A 382 0.93 -26.48 -8.22
C GLY A 382 2.27 -26.45 -8.96
N ASN A 383 3.35 -25.90 -8.38
CA ASN A 383 4.72 -25.84 -8.94
C ASN A 383 4.89 -25.17 -10.32
N HIS A 384 3.82 -24.75 -11.01
CA HIS A 384 3.88 -24.07 -12.31
C HIS A 384 4.76 -22.82 -12.30
N TRP A 385 4.78 -22.12 -11.16
CA TRP A 385 5.62 -20.94 -10.94
C TRP A 385 7.13 -21.25 -10.98
N LYS A 386 7.57 -22.50 -10.74
CA LYS A 386 9.00 -22.87 -10.77
C LYS A 386 9.63 -22.69 -12.15
N LYS A 387 8.84 -22.68 -13.22
CA LYS A 387 9.31 -22.48 -14.61
C LYS A 387 9.52 -21.01 -14.98
N LYS A 388 9.06 -20.06 -14.16
CA LYS A 388 9.16 -18.63 -14.45
C LYS A 388 10.60 -18.14 -14.31
N VAL A 389 11.07 -17.44 -15.35
CA VAL A 389 12.36 -16.74 -15.39
C VAL A 389 12.07 -15.24 -15.56
N ILE A 390 12.78 -14.41 -14.79
CA ILE A 390 12.68 -12.93 -14.80
C ILE A 390 14.06 -12.30 -14.73
#